data_AF-A0A853DI47-F1
#
_entry.id   AF-A0A853DI47-F1
#
_cell.length_a   1.000
_cell.length_b   1.000
_cell.length_c   1.000
_cell.angle_alpha   90.00
_cell.angle_beta   90.00
_cell.angle_gamma   90.00
#
_symmetry.space_group_name_H-M   'P 1'
#
loop_
_entity.id
_entity.type
_entity.pdbx_description
1 polymer ?
#
loop_
_entity_poly.entity_id
_entity_poly.type
_entity_poly.pdbx_seq_one_letter_code
_entity_poly.pdbx_strand_id
1 'polypeptide(L)'
;MGILRWGAQQARQAKHRAFVVWRRVPLSKNVIRANDARWRRHFAKHPYVYDPTHHAHTFLAEPPPPDGGASELPRVIWCVWTGDNPLTENRQRGLASLREQHAGTDVQVRLLTPEDLDQWLVEGHPLHPAYEFLSLNHRSDYLRAYLLHHHGGGYSDIKPTPRSWADSFDLLEQHPESWALGYPELSSSLCAQLPGGYGRLVKHHFPLFIGNSAFIYRSHTPMTASWLAALERDLDEAVDELRAHPGGMWGRTPGYPLRWGQLMADIGQPLQLKYHGRFLQDGRMQPGFVDYR
;
A
#
# COMPACT_ATOMS: atom_id res chain seq x y z
N MET A 1 55.01 5.29 -17.21
CA MET A 1 53.56 5.14 -17.48
C MET A 1 52.74 4.48 -16.35
N GLY A 2 53.27 4.30 -15.12
CA GLY A 2 52.57 3.59 -14.03
C GLY A 2 51.90 4.48 -12.96
N ILE A 3 52.30 5.74 -12.82
CA ILE A 3 51.88 6.60 -11.70
C ILE A 3 50.49 7.23 -11.94
N LEU A 4 50.15 7.56 -13.20
CA LEU A 4 48.87 8.17 -13.57
C LEU A 4 47.67 7.22 -13.46
N ARG A 5 47.86 5.90 -13.65
CA ARG A 5 46.77 4.90 -13.51
C ARG A 5 46.42 4.59 -12.05
N TRP A 6 47.39 4.70 -11.14
CA TRP A 6 47.18 4.43 -9.71
C TRP A 6 46.36 5.54 -9.02
N GLY A 7 46.64 6.81 -9.33
CA GLY A 7 45.87 7.95 -8.81
C GLY A 7 44.40 7.96 -9.24
N ALA A 8 44.10 7.55 -10.49
CA ALA A 8 42.72 7.47 -10.99
C ALA A 8 41.91 6.35 -10.32
N GLN A 9 42.55 5.22 -9.98
CA GLN A 9 41.91 4.09 -9.32
C GLN A 9 41.64 4.39 -7.83
N GLN A 10 42.59 5.05 -7.15
CA GLN A 10 42.44 5.58 -5.79
C GLN A 10 41.31 6.62 -5.71
N ALA A 11 41.25 7.57 -6.64
CA ALA A 11 40.19 8.58 -6.69
C ALA A 11 38.80 7.97 -6.96
N ARG A 12 38.73 6.91 -7.78
CA ARG A 12 37.47 6.17 -8.05
C ARG A 12 37.03 5.35 -6.83
N GLN A 13 37.95 4.73 -6.09
CA GLN A 13 37.65 4.04 -4.84
C GLN A 13 37.24 5.00 -3.73
N ALA A 14 37.88 6.18 -3.63
CA ALA A 14 37.50 7.23 -2.69
C ALA A 14 36.11 7.81 -2.99
N LYS A 15 35.80 8.10 -4.26
CA LYS A 15 34.44 8.49 -4.69
C LYS A 15 33.41 7.41 -4.39
N HIS A 16 33.74 6.14 -4.66
CA HIS A 16 32.85 5.02 -4.38
C HIS A 16 32.62 4.85 -2.88
N ARG A 17 33.66 4.93 -2.05
CA ARG A 17 33.56 4.89 -0.59
C ARG A 17 32.76 6.07 -0.04
N ALA A 18 33.02 7.29 -0.52
CA ALA A 18 32.25 8.48 -0.15
C ALA A 18 30.77 8.36 -0.57
N PHE A 19 30.50 7.82 -1.76
CA PHE A 19 29.15 7.54 -2.25
C PHE A 19 28.44 6.47 -1.40
N VAL A 20 29.14 5.42 -0.99
CA VAL A 20 28.62 4.34 -0.13
C VAL A 20 28.36 4.85 1.28
N VAL A 21 29.25 5.68 1.84
CA VAL A 21 29.08 6.34 3.15
C VAL A 21 27.91 7.33 3.09
N TRP A 22 27.83 8.16 2.06
CA TRP A 22 26.73 9.11 1.85
C TRP A 22 25.37 8.40 1.67
N ARG A 23 25.33 7.25 0.99
CA ARG A 23 24.11 6.41 0.88
C ARG A 23 23.64 5.83 2.21
N ARG A 24 24.52 5.73 3.21
CA ARG A 24 24.20 5.19 4.55
C ARG A 24 23.84 6.26 5.56
N VAL A 25 24.03 7.55 5.25
CA VAL A 25 23.53 8.63 6.09
C VAL A 25 22.09 8.92 5.69
N PRO A 26 21.10 8.68 6.57
CA PRO A 26 19.71 9.04 6.27
C PRO A 26 19.64 10.54 5.98
N LEU A 27 19.00 10.91 4.87
CA LEU A 27 18.80 12.30 4.51
C LEU A 27 18.07 13.01 5.66
N SER A 28 18.52 14.22 5.99
CA SER A 28 17.83 15.00 7.01
C SER A 28 16.38 15.26 6.59
N LYS A 29 15.47 15.35 7.56
CA LYS A 29 14.03 15.61 7.30
C LYS A 29 13.82 16.86 6.42
N ASN A 30 14.69 17.86 6.56
CA ASN A 30 14.64 19.08 5.74
C ASN A 30 14.99 18.82 4.28
N VAL A 31 15.98 17.96 4.01
CA VAL A 31 16.35 17.58 2.64
C VAL A 31 15.23 16.77 1.99
N ILE A 32 14.61 15.85 2.73
CA ILE A 32 13.46 15.07 2.24
C ILE A 32 12.31 16.02 1.87
N ARG A 33 11.92 16.93 2.78
CA ARG A 33 10.87 17.94 2.51
C ARG A 33 11.17 18.81 1.30
N ALA A 34 12.42 19.27 1.15
CA ALA A 34 12.81 20.09 0.01
C ALA A 34 12.72 19.31 -1.32
N ASN A 35 13.16 18.05 -1.33
CA ASN A 35 13.02 17.16 -2.48
C ASN A 35 11.56 16.88 -2.80
N ASP A 36 10.74 16.57 -1.80
CA ASP A 36 9.31 16.31 -1.93
C ASP A 36 8.59 17.51 -2.56
N ALA A 37 8.87 18.72 -2.07
CA ALA A 37 8.32 19.96 -2.63
C ALA A 37 8.79 20.23 -4.08
N ARG A 38 10.02 19.82 -4.43
CA ARG A 38 10.51 19.90 -5.81
C ARG A 38 9.77 18.92 -6.72
N TRP A 39 9.56 17.68 -6.28
CA TRP A 39 8.87 16.66 -7.05
C TRP A 39 7.41 16.99 -7.28
N ARG A 40 6.68 17.46 -6.26
CA ARG A 40 5.30 17.95 -6.43
C ARG A 40 5.21 19.04 -7.52
N ARG A 41 6.13 20.01 -7.50
CA ARG A 41 6.20 21.07 -8.52
C ARG A 41 6.58 20.57 -9.90
N HIS A 42 7.43 19.54 -9.98
CA HIS A 42 7.83 18.95 -11.25
C HIS A 42 6.64 18.25 -11.92
N PHE A 43 5.92 17.38 -11.20
CA PHE A 43 4.81 16.62 -11.78
C PHE A 43 3.57 17.46 -12.09
N ALA A 44 3.38 18.59 -11.39
CA ALA A 44 2.38 19.58 -11.79
C ALA A 44 2.64 20.17 -13.19
N LYS A 45 3.90 20.17 -13.66
CA LYS A 45 4.31 20.70 -14.97
C LYS A 45 4.59 19.63 -16.01
N HIS A 46 4.98 18.44 -15.56
CA HIS A 46 5.36 17.31 -16.39
C HIS A 46 4.60 16.07 -15.88
N PRO A 47 3.33 15.90 -16.31
CA PRO A 47 2.54 14.74 -15.92
C PRO A 47 3.27 13.44 -16.29
N TYR A 48 3.23 12.48 -15.38
CA TYR A 48 3.76 11.15 -15.65
C TYR A 48 2.85 10.44 -16.66
N VAL A 49 3.45 9.70 -17.60
CA VAL A 49 2.73 8.80 -18.50
C VAL A 49 3.33 7.42 -18.32
N TYR A 50 2.48 6.46 -17.97
CA TYR A 50 2.91 5.08 -17.85
C TYR A 50 3.24 4.51 -19.23
N ASP A 51 4.40 3.86 -19.33
CA ASP A 51 4.85 3.16 -20.52
C ASP A 51 5.26 1.74 -20.14
N PRO A 52 4.54 0.69 -20.59
CA PRO A 52 4.85 -0.69 -20.23
C PRO A 52 6.24 -1.14 -20.71
N THR A 53 6.80 -0.53 -21.75
CA THR A 53 8.12 -0.90 -22.28
C THR A 53 9.24 -0.60 -21.28
N HIS A 54 9.10 0.46 -20.47
CA HIS A 54 10.02 0.79 -19.39
C HIS A 54 9.93 -0.19 -18.20
N HIS A 55 8.87 -0.99 -18.14
CA HIS A 55 8.55 -1.90 -17.04
C HIS A 55 8.48 -3.37 -17.46
N ALA A 56 8.92 -3.70 -18.67
CA ALA A 56 8.76 -5.01 -19.30
C ALA A 56 9.36 -6.19 -18.50
N HIS A 57 10.29 -5.91 -17.58
CA HIS A 57 10.93 -6.89 -16.70
C HIS A 57 10.31 -6.95 -15.30
N THR A 58 9.12 -6.36 -15.12
CA THR A 58 8.41 -6.29 -13.85
C THR A 58 6.96 -6.71 -14.04
N PHE A 59 6.31 -7.11 -12.95
CA PHE A 59 4.88 -7.46 -12.96
C PHE A 59 3.97 -6.31 -13.42
N LEU A 60 4.46 -5.06 -13.45
CA LEU A 60 3.65 -3.94 -13.95
C LEU A 60 3.30 -4.08 -15.43
N ALA A 61 4.13 -4.74 -16.23
CA ALA A 61 3.87 -4.95 -17.65
C ALA A 61 2.81 -6.03 -17.91
N GLU A 62 2.46 -6.84 -16.90
CA GLU A 62 1.43 -7.87 -17.02
C GLU A 62 0.05 -7.21 -17.20
N PRO A 63 -0.81 -7.72 -18.10
CA PRO A 63 -2.19 -7.27 -18.16
C PRO A 63 -2.90 -7.60 -16.83
N PRO A 64 -3.92 -6.83 -16.43
CA PRO A 64 -4.75 -7.23 -15.30
C PRO A 64 -5.38 -8.59 -15.57
N PRO A 65 -5.55 -9.45 -14.55
CA PRO A 65 -6.35 -10.66 -14.69
C PRO A 65 -7.74 -10.31 -15.23
N PRO A 66 -8.34 -11.18 -16.08
CA PRO A 66 -9.73 -11.00 -16.47
C PRO A 66 -10.61 -11.01 -15.23
N ASP A 67 -11.55 -10.07 -15.17
CA ASP A 67 -12.49 -9.97 -14.07
C ASP A 67 -13.91 -10.18 -14.59
N GLY A 68 -14.64 -11.07 -13.92
CA GLY A 68 -16.03 -11.39 -14.23
C GLY A 68 -17.05 -10.64 -13.37
N GLY A 69 -16.59 -9.93 -12.33
CA GLY A 69 -17.47 -9.22 -11.41
C GLY A 69 -17.91 -7.85 -11.91
N ALA A 70 -19.10 -7.41 -11.46
CA ALA A 70 -19.53 -6.04 -11.65
C ALA A 70 -18.75 -5.11 -10.71
N SER A 71 -18.28 -3.97 -11.23
CA SER A 71 -17.61 -2.97 -10.41
C SER A 71 -18.62 -2.18 -9.57
N GLU A 72 -18.53 -2.32 -8.26
CA GLU A 72 -19.43 -1.73 -7.29
C GLU A 72 -18.70 -0.77 -6.34
N LEU A 73 -19.44 0.13 -5.71
CA LEU A 73 -18.92 1.06 -4.72
C LEU A 73 -19.83 1.08 -3.48
N PRO A 74 -19.87 0.00 -2.68
CA PRO A 74 -20.66 0.01 -1.47
C PRO A 74 -20.06 0.96 -0.44
N ARG A 75 -20.93 1.64 0.31
CA ARG A 75 -20.56 2.60 1.35
C ARG A 75 -20.27 1.89 2.66
N VAL A 76 -19.23 1.06 2.65
CA VAL A 76 -18.72 0.31 3.80
C VAL A 76 -17.25 0.65 4.00
N ILE A 77 -16.79 0.77 5.24
CA ILE A 77 -15.38 0.89 5.61
C ILE A 77 -14.98 -0.36 6.39
N TRP A 78 -14.07 -1.12 5.80
CA TRP A 78 -13.47 -2.31 6.38
C TRP A 78 -12.32 -1.94 7.32
N CYS A 79 -12.41 -2.43 8.54
CA CYS A 79 -11.30 -2.52 9.49
C CYS A 79 -11.06 -4.00 9.77
N VAL A 80 -9.81 -4.43 9.93
CA VAL A 80 -9.50 -5.85 10.15
C VAL A 80 -8.72 -6.04 11.45
N TRP A 81 -9.11 -7.04 12.24
CA TRP A 81 -8.43 -7.46 13.46
C TRP A 81 -8.55 -8.98 13.62
N THR A 82 -7.59 -9.70 13.05
CA THR A 82 -7.67 -11.17 12.88
C THR A 82 -6.84 -11.95 13.90
N GLY A 83 -6.31 -11.27 14.90
CA GLY A 83 -5.69 -11.90 16.07
C GLY A 83 -6.76 -12.27 17.11
N ASP A 84 -6.44 -13.25 17.94
CA ASP A 84 -7.20 -13.63 19.13
C ASP A 84 -6.96 -12.66 20.31
N ASN A 85 -5.95 -11.79 20.20
CA ASN A 85 -5.65 -10.78 21.20
C ASN A 85 -6.66 -9.62 21.16
N PRO A 86 -6.99 -9.00 22.32
CA PRO A 86 -7.89 -7.87 22.34
C PRO A 86 -7.32 -6.67 21.59
N LEU A 87 -8.21 -5.83 21.04
CA LEU A 87 -7.84 -4.49 20.56
C LEU A 87 -7.17 -3.71 21.69
N THR A 88 -6.01 -3.11 21.41
CA THR A 88 -5.36 -2.19 22.37
C THR A 88 -6.24 -0.96 22.59
N GLU A 89 -6.05 -0.26 23.71
CA GLU A 89 -6.80 0.97 24.01
C GLU A 89 -6.71 1.99 22.86
N ASN A 90 -5.53 2.14 22.25
CA ASN A 90 -5.32 3.05 21.13
C ASN A 90 -6.13 2.63 19.89
N ARG A 91 -6.24 1.33 19.62
CA ARG A 91 -7.07 0.80 18.51
C ARG A 91 -8.57 0.88 18.83
N GLN A 92 -8.98 0.65 20.07
CA GLN A 92 -10.36 0.87 20.49
C GLN A 92 -10.78 2.34 20.29
N ARG A 93 -9.94 3.30 20.72
CA ARG A 93 -10.19 4.73 20.47
C ARG A 93 -10.23 5.05 18.99
N GLY A 94 -9.33 4.47 18.19
CA GLY A 94 -9.33 4.63 16.74
C GLY A 94 -10.63 4.15 16.08
N LEU A 95 -11.10 2.95 16.45
CA LEU A 95 -12.35 2.39 15.92
C LEU A 95 -13.58 3.18 16.39
N ALA A 96 -13.61 3.60 17.65
CA ALA A 96 -14.69 4.43 18.20
C ALA A 96 -14.77 5.76 17.47
N SER A 97 -13.63 6.44 17.28
CA SER A 97 -13.53 7.68 16.51
C SER A 97 -14.03 7.49 15.07
N LEU A 98 -13.62 6.41 14.39
CA LEU A 98 -14.09 6.13 13.03
C LEU A 98 -15.62 5.95 13.00
N ARG A 99 -16.20 5.18 13.94
CA ARG A 99 -17.66 5.00 14.03
C ARG A 99 -18.40 6.29 14.33
N GLU A 100 -17.89 7.10 15.27
CA GLU A 100 -18.48 8.38 15.66
C GLU A 100 -18.51 9.37 14.48
N GLN A 101 -17.42 9.48 13.72
CA GLN A 101 -17.37 10.38 12.56
C GLN A 101 -18.35 9.98 11.44
N HIS A 102 -18.76 8.72 11.38
CA HIS A 102 -19.72 8.24 10.38
C HIS A 102 -21.13 8.05 10.95
N ALA A 103 -21.34 8.36 12.24
CA ALA A 103 -22.66 8.30 12.86
C ALA A 103 -23.59 9.32 12.18
N GLY A 104 -24.76 8.84 11.75
CA GLY A 104 -25.73 9.66 11.01
C GLY A 104 -25.44 9.80 9.51
N THR A 105 -24.44 9.10 8.99
CA THR A 105 -24.22 8.93 7.54
C THR A 105 -24.70 7.55 7.09
N ASP A 106 -24.74 7.33 5.77
CA ASP A 106 -25.02 6.04 5.15
C ASP A 106 -23.78 5.13 5.05
N VAL A 107 -22.62 5.60 5.51
CA VAL A 107 -21.36 4.85 5.49
C VAL A 107 -21.26 3.91 6.69
N GLN A 108 -21.20 2.61 6.45
CA GLN A 108 -21.10 1.59 7.49
C GLN A 108 -19.64 1.30 7.86
N VAL A 109 -19.30 1.30 9.16
CA VAL A 109 -17.96 0.91 9.62
C VAL A 109 -18.00 -0.52 10.17
N ARG A 110 -17.34 -1.47 9.48
CA ARG A 110 -17.31 -2.88 9.87
C ARG A 110 -15.92 -3.30 10.34
N LEU A 111 -15.86 -3.86 11.54
CA LEU A 111 -14.68 -4.54 12.05
C LEU A 111 -14.81 -6.02 11.71
N LEU A 112 -13.90 -6.54 10.89
CA LEU A 112 -13.78 -7.94 10.56
C LEU A 112 -12.84 -8.64 11.53
N THR A 113 -13.34 -9.70 12.15
CA THR A 113 -12.62 -10.56 13.09
C THR A 113 -12.67 -12.01 12.60
N PRO A 114 -11.93 -12.96 13.23
CA PRO A 114 -11.98 -14.36 12.82
C PRO A 114 -13.39 -14.97 12.84
N GLU A 115 -14.25 -14.53 13.75
CA GLU A 115 -15.62 -15.04 13.91
C GLU A 115 -16.53 -14.72 12.72
N ASP A 116 -16.28 -13.60 12.03
CA ASP A 116 -17.09 -13.14 10.91
C ASP A 116 -16.41 -13.33 9.55
N LEU A 117 -15.12 -13.69 9.51
CA LEU A 117 -14.32 -13.75 8.28
C LEU A 117 -14.95 -14.64 7.19
N ASP A 118 -15.43 -15.82 7.57
CA ASP A 118 -15.98 -16.80 6.63
C ASP A 118 -17.25 -16.28 5.91
N GLN A 119 -17.97 -15.33 6.51
CA GLN A 119 -19.16 -14.71 5.91
C GLN A 119 -18.83 -13.79 4.73
N TRP A 120 -17.55 -13.40 4.59
CA TRP A 120 -17.07 -12.47 3.56
C TRP A 120 -16.24 -13.15 2.47
N LEU A 121 -16.09 -14.48 2.54
CA LEU A 121 -15.42 -15.23 1.49
C LEU A 121 -16.35 -15.39 0.29
N VAL A 122 -15.83 -15.12 -0.90
CA VAL A 122 -16.56 -15.29 -2.15
C VAL A 122 -16.41 -16.72 -2.64
N GLU A 123 -17.52 -17.32 -3.06
CA GLU A 123 -17.54 -18.66 -3.65
C GLU A 123 -16.57 -18.73 -4.85
N GLY A 124 -15.75 -19.78 -4.91
CA GLY A 124 -14.72 -19.93 -5.94
C GLY A 124 -13.45 -19.11 -5.71
N HIS A 125 -13.43 -18.24 -4.69
CA HIS A 125 -12.27 -17.42 -4.31
C HIS A 125 -11.97 -17.56 -2.81
N PRO A 126 -11.59 -18.76 -2.33
CA PRO A 126 -11.19 -18.92 -0.93
C PRO A 126 -9.92 -18.11 -0.64
N LEU A 127 -9.62 -17.91 0.65
CA LEU A 127 -8.32 -17.35 1.03
C LEU A 127 -7.19 -18.25 0.56
N HIS A 128 -6.07 -17.64 0.18
CA HIS A 128 -4.87 -18.36 -0.24
C HIS A 128 -4.41 -19.37 0.84
N PRO A 129 -3.95 -20.60 0.49
CA PRO A 129 -3.52 -21.61 1.46
C PRO A 129 -2.42 -21.18 2.44
N ALA A 130 -1.66 -20.14 2.08
CA ALA A 130 -0.63 -19.57 2.96
C ALA A 130 -1.16 -18.57 4.00
N TYR A 131 -2.43 -18.15 3.89
CA TYR A 131 -3.02 -17.07 4.70
C TYR A 131 -2.87 -17.31 6.21
N GLU A 132 -3.10 -18.54 6.65
CA GLU A 132 -3.00 -18.96 8.04
C GLU A 132 -1.58 -18.90 8.61
N PHE A 133 -0.54 -18.92 7.76
CA PHE A 133 0.86 -18.79 8.18
C PHE A 133 1.38 -17.33 8.19
N LEU A 134 0.60 -16.39 7.64
CA LEU A 134 0.95 -14.98 7.62
C LEU A 134 0.99 -14.39 9.03
N SER A 135 1.83 -13.37 9.20
CA SER A 135 1.76 -12.53 10.38
C SER A 135 0.43 -11.76 10.43
N LEU A 136 -0.04 -11.34 11.61
CA LEU A 136 -1.30 -10.61 11.73
C LEU A 136 -1.34 -9.34 10.85
N ASN A 137 -0.21 -8.64 10.69
CA ASN A 137 -0.14 -7.51 9.76
C ASN A 137 -0.25 -7.94 8.30
N HIS A 138 0.43 -9.02 7.90
CA HIS A 138 0.33 -9.50 6.53
C HIS A 138 -1.05 -10.12 6.23
N ARG A 139 -1.75 -10.67 7.22
CA ARG A 139 -3.18 -11.02 7.09
C ARG A 139 -4.01 -9.77 6.81
N SER A 140 -3.75 -8.66 7.49
CA SER A 140 -4.39 -7.37 7.20
C SER A 140 -4.06 -6.83 5.81
N ASP A 141 -2.83 -7.01 5.32
CA ASP A 141 -2.42 -6.65 3.96
C ASP A 141 -3.06 -7.54 2.90
N TYR A 142 -3.24 -8.84 3.17
CA TYR A 142 -4.00 -9.75 2.30
C TYR A 142 -5.47 -9.36 2.26
N LEU A 143 -6.12 -9.25 3.42
CA LEU A 143 -7.56 -9.02 3.50
C LEU A 143 -7.99 -7.68 2.93
N ARG A 144 -7.17 -6.62 3.04
CA ARG A 144 -7.53 -5.34 2.40
C ARG A 144 -7.58 -5.47 0.88
N ALA A 145 -6.66 -6.22 0.26
CA ALA A 145 -6.67 -6.44 -1.18
C ALA A 145 -7.88 -7.31 -1.58
N TYR A 146 -8.11 -8.40 -0.85
CA TYR A 146 -9.23 -9.31 -1.05
C TYR A 146 -10.59 -8.61 -0.93
N LEU A 147 -10.84 -7.93 0.21
CA LEU A 147 -12.10 -7.24 0.47
C LEU A 147 -12.36 -6.15 -0.55
N LEU A 148 -11.36 -5.34 -0.90
CA LEU A 148 -11.55 -4.29 -1.89
C LEU A 148 -11.73 -4.82 -3.30
N HIS A 149 -11.11 -5.94 -3.64
CA HIS A 149 -11.32 -6.55 -4.95
C HIS A 149 -12.73 -7.10 -5.08
N HIS A 150 -13.17 -7.90 -4.11
CA HIS A 150 -14.43 -8.63 -4.19
C HIS A 150 -15.65 -7.82 -3.73
N HIS A 151 -15.50 -6.99 -2.70
CA HIS A 151 -16.60 -6.23 -2.10
C HIS A 151 -16.48 -4.74 -2.34
N GLY A 152 -15.30 -4.20 -2.63
CA GLY A 152 -15.09 -2.76 -2.79
C GLY A 152 -15.32 -1.98 -1.49
N GLY A 153 -15.59 -0.69 -1.62
CA GLY A 153 -15.79 0.22 -0.50
C GLY A 153 -14.47 0.79 0.04
N GLY A 154 -14.51 1.23 1.29
CA GLY A 154 -13.39 1.80 2.04
C GLY A 154 -12.62 0.74 2.83
N TYR A 155 -11.33 0.95 3.01
CA TYR A 155 -10.52 0.24 4.01
C TYR A 155 -9.79 1.27 4.87
N SER A 156 -9.72 1.03 6.17
CA SER A 156 -8.95 1.84 7.11
C SER A 156 -8.10 0.95 8.02
N ASP A 157 -6.83 1.32 8.20
CA ASP A 157 -6.13 0.96 9.43
C ASP A 157 -6.93 1.51 10.62
N ILE A 158 -6.95 0.78 11.74
CA ILE A 158 -7.67 1.22 12.94
C ILE A 158 -6.89 2.36 13.62
N LYS A 159 -7.15 3.60 13.21
CA LYS A 159 -6.51 4.83 13.71
C LYS A 159 -7.58 5.90 13.94
N PRO A 160 -7.36 6.87 14.85
CA PRO A 160 -8.26 8.01 15.00
C PRO A 160 -8.47 8.69 13.65
N THR A 161 -9.74 8.92 13.30
CA THR A 161 -10.12 9.51 12.02
C THR A 161 -10.77 10.86 12.30
N PRO A 162 -10.25 11.96 11.75
CA PRO A 162 -10.70 13.30 12.16
C PRO A 162 -12.00 13.76 11.50
N ARG A 163 -12.47 13.08 10.45
CA ARG A 163 -13.62 13.48 9.62
C ARG A 163 -14.35 12.28 9.03
N SER A 164 -15.63 12.45 8.72
CA SER A 164 -16.39 11.51 7.90
C SER A 164 -15.80 11.36 6.49
N TRP A 165 -15.96 10.18 5.89
CA TRP A 165 -15.64 9.87 4.50
C TRP A 165 -16.88 9.94 3.58
N ALA A 166 -18.06 10.30 4.08
CA ALA A 166 -19.28 10.36 3.26
C ALA A 166 -19.08 11.20 1.98
N ASP A 167 -18.57 12.43 2.12
CA ASP A 167 -18.26 13.27 0.96
C ASP A 167 -17.15 12.70 0.06
N SER A 168 -16.28 11.85 0.60
CA SER A 168 -15.23 11.17 -0.18
C SER A 168 -15.83 10.05 -1.02
N PHE A 169 -16.82 9.32 -0.50
CA PHE A 169 -17.61 8.39 -1.32
C PHE A 169 -18.40 9.13 -2.40
N ASP A 170 -19.10 10.22 -2.05
CA ASP A 170 -19.85 11.03 -3.01
C ASP A 170 -18.94 11.56 -4.13
N LEU A 171 -17.73 11.99 -3.78
CA LEU A 171 -16.73 12.44 -4.74
C LEU A 171 -16.32 11.30 -5.69
N LEU A 172 -16.07 10.09 -5.20
CA LEU A 172 -15.72 8.97 -6.09
C LEU A 172 -16.91 8.54 -6.96
N GLU A 173 -18.14 8.62 -6.45
CA GLU A 173 -19.36 8.34 -7.21
C GLU A 173 -19.55 9.32 -8.38
N GLN A 174 -19.23 10.61 -8.18
CA GLN A 174 -19.30 11.65 -9.21
C GLN A 174 -18.25 11.50 -10.32
N HIS A 175 -17.25 10.64 -10.13
CA HIS A 175 -16.14 10.40 -11.05
C HIS A 175 -16.08 8.93 -11.49
N PRO A 176 -17.00 8.47 -12.37
CA PRO A 176 -17.11 7.06 -12.76
C PRO A 176 -15.86 6.51 -13.47
N GLU A 177 -15.03 7.36 -14.07
CA GLU A 177 -13.75 7.00 -14.66
C GLU A 177 -12.64 6.68 -13.65
N SER A 178 -12.85 7.07 -12.38
CA SER A 178 -11.94 6.84 -11.26
C SER A 178 -12.31 5.56 -10.52
N TRP A 179 -11.28 4.80 -10.15
CA TRP A 179 -11.38 3.49 -9.51
C TRP A 179 -11.18 3.55 -8.02
N ALA A 180 -10.43 4.54 -7.54
CA ALA A 180 -10.12 4.68 -6.13
C ALA A 180 -9.95 6.13 -5.71
N LEU A 181 -10.05 6.35 -4.40
CA LEU A 181 -9.84 7.63 -3.76
C LEU A 181 -9.14 7.40 -2.41
N GLY A 182 -8.19 8.25 -2.06
CA GLY A 182 -7.52 8.18 -0.76
C GLY A 182 -6.78 9.46 -0.41
N TYR A 183 -6.23 9.53 0.80
CA TYR A 183 -5.42 10.71 1.16
C TYR A 183 -4.11 10.73 0.38
N PRO A 184 -3.57 11.90 -0.02
CA PRO A 184 -2.30 11.98 -0.73
C PRO A 184 -1.16 11.35 0.08
N GLU A 185 -0.29 10.57 -0.57
CA GLU A 185 0.95 10.11 0.06
C GLU A 185 1.77 11.32 0.53
N LEU A 186 2.21 11.26 1.79
CA LEU A 186 2.70 12.44 2.49
C LEU A 186 4.13 12.75 2.12
N SER A 187 4.95 11.72 1.93
CA SER A 187 6.39 11.87 1.70
C SER A 187 6.98 10.69 0.96
N SER A 188 8.00 10.96 0.14
CA SER A 188 8.81 9.93 -0.50
C SER A 188 9.51 8.98 0.49
N SER A 189 9.65 9.39 1.75
CA SER A 189 10.22 8.52 2.80
C SER A 189 9.26 7.45 3.30
N LEU A 190 7.96 7.62 3.09
CA LEU A 190 6.92 6.66 3.48
C LEU A 190 6.61 5.64 2.38
N CYS A 191 7.19 5.82 1.19
CA CYS A 191 7.08 4.86 0.10
C CYS A 191 7.84 3.55 0.37
N ALA A 192 7.46 2.54 -0.40
CA ALA A 192 8.06 1.22 -0.47
C ALA A 192 9.59 1.30 -0.58
N GLN A 193 10.27 0.42 0.16
CA GLN A 193 11.74 0.37 0.20
C GLN A 193 12.27 -0.62 -0.84
N LEU A 194 11.93 -0.34 -2.11
CA LEU A 194 12.29 -1.18 -3.24
C LEU A 194 13.74 -0.92 -3.70
N PRO A 195 14.44 -1.93 -4.26
CA PRO A 195 15.82 -1.78 -4.71
C PRO A 195 15.93 -1.00 -6.04
N GLY A 196 17.15 -0.57 -6.33
CA GLY A 196 17.55 -0.16 -7.68
C GLY A 196 16.89 1.11 -8.22
N GLY A 197 16.80 1.19 -9.56
CA GLY A 197 16.11 2.28 -10.26
C GLY A 197 14.61 2.30 -9.99
N TYR A 198 14.02 1.12 -9.80
CA TYR A 198 12.61 0.93 -9.54
C TYR A 198 12.16 1.59 -8.23
N GLY A 199 12.87 1.37 -7.12
CA GLY A 199 12.55 2.06 -5.87
C GLY A 199 12.78 3.57 -5.92
N ARG A 200 13.74 4.04 -6.73
CA ARG A 200 13.88 5.50 -6.97
C ARG A 200 12.68 6.05 -7.74
N LEU A 201 12.17 5.29 -8.71
CA LEU A 201 11.01 5.69 -9.50
C LEU A 201 9.78 5.87 -8.61
N VAL A 202 9.47 4.88 -7.77
CA VAL A 202 8.35 4.94 -6.80
C VAL A 202 8.50 6.14 -5.88
N LYS A 203 9.67 6.34 -5.28
CA LYS A 203 9.92 7.48 -4.38
C LYS A 203 9.83 8.83 -5.09
N HIS A 204 10.19 8.91 -6.36
CA HIS A 204 10.11 10.15 -7.12
C HIS A 204 8.65 10.52 -7.41
N HIS A 205 7.84 9.53 -7.77
CA HIS A 205 6.44 9.68 -8.18
C HIS A 205 5.44 9.60 -7.04
N PHE A 206 5.90 9.60 -5.78
CA PHE A 206 5.03 9.57 -4.61
C PHE A 206 3.89 10.61 -4.61
N PRO A 207 3.98 11.81 -5.22
CA PRO A 207 2.86 12.74 -5.23
C PRO A 207 1.61 12.20 -5.95
N LEU A 208 1.77 11.19 -6.80
CA LEU A 208 0.68 10.54 -7.55
C LEU A 208 -0.07 9.51 -6.71
N PHE A 209 0.44 9.14 -5.53
CA PHE A 209 -0.11 8.02 -4.77
C PHE A 209 -1.15 8.47 -3.75
N ILE A 210 -2.11 7.60 -3.51
CA ILE A 210 -2.90 7.58 -2.29
C ILE A 210 -2.16 6.76 -1.23
N GLY A 211 -2.26 7.17 0.03
CA GLY A 211 -1.56 6.55 1.14
C GLY A 211 -2.15 5.18 1.51
N ASN A 212 -1.29 4.28 1.99
CA ASN A 212 -1.66 2.86 2.12
C ASN A 212 -2.55 2.51 3.33
N SER A 213 -2.93 3.47 4.17
CA SER A 213 -3.64 3.18 5.44
C SER A 213 -5.10 3.61 5.49
N ALA A 214 -5.60 4.26 4.44
CA ALA A 214 -6.99 4.69 4.32
C ALA A 214 -7.29 5.03 2.85
N PHE A 215 -8.20 4.28 2.23
CA PHE A 215 -8.61 4.46 0.83
C PHE A 215 -9.98 3.84 0.57
N ILE A 216 -10.64 4.29 -0.49
CA ILE A 216 -11.88 3.75 -1.06
C ILE A 216 -11.55 3.22 -2.45
N TYR A 217 -12.03 2.02 -2.77
CA TYR A 217 -11.91 1.40 -4.08
C TYR A 217 -13.28 0.92 -4.56
N ARG A 218 -13.50 1.03 -5.88
CA ARG A 218 -14.52 0.23 -6.54
C ARG A 218 -14.05 -1.24 -6.57
N SER A 219 -14.98 -2.18 -6.40
CA SER A 219 -14.70 -3.60 -6.58
C SER A 219 -14.36 -3.88 -8.04
N HIS A 220 -13.71 -5.02 -8.28
CA HIS A 220 -13.51 -5.57 -9.62
C HIS A 220 -12.85 -4.62 -10.64
N THR A 221 -11.87 -3.83 -10.18
CA THR A 221 -11.11 -2.93 -11.05
C THR A 221 -9.79 -3.57 -11.45
N PRO A 222 -9.20 -3.18 -12.60
CA PRO A 222 -7.87 -3.64 -12.97
C PRO A 222 -6.80 -3.42 -11.90
N MET A 223 -6.93 -2.36 -11.09
CA MET A 223 -6.02 -2.09 -9.97
C MET A 223 -6.16 -3.11 -8.85
N THR A 224 -7.38 -3.40 -8.38
CA THR A 224 -7.59 -4.38 -7.29
C THR A 224 -7.30 -5.81 -7.75
N ALA A 225 -7.66 -6.16 -8.99
CA ALA A 225 -7.35 -7.45 -9.59
C ALA A 225 -5.83 -7.67 -9.72
N SER A 226 -5.09 -6.69 -10.25
CA SER A 226 -3.62 -6.77 -10.32
C SER A 226 -2.97 -6.82 -8.94
N TRP A 227 -3.52 -6.15 -7.93
CA TRP A 227 -2.98 -6.19 -6.58
C TRP A 227 -3.17 -7.57 -5.96
N LEU A 228 -4.39 -8.10 -5.97
CA LEU A 228 -4.67 -9.43 -5.39
C LEU A 228 -3.84 -10.52 -6.09
N ALA A 229 -3.80 -10.54 -7.43
CA ALA A 229 -3.04 -11.54 -8.17
C ALA A 229 -1.53 -11.46 -7.93
N ALA A 230 -0.95 -10.24 -7.85
CA ALA A 230 0.46 -10.09 -7.54
C ALA A 230 0.79 -10.55 -6.11
N LEU A 231 -0.11 -10.29 -5.17
CA LEU A 231 0.01 -10.72 -3.79
C LEU A 231 -0.06 -12.25 -3.70
N GLU A 232 -1.04 -12.88 -4.35
CA GLU A 232 -1.18 -14.34 -4.35
C GLU A 232 -0.01 -15.05 -5.02
N ARG A 233 0.53 -14.51 -6.12
CA ARG A 233 1.78 -15.01 -6.70
C ARG A 233 2.95 -14.97 -5.70
N ASP A 234 3.11 -13.87 -4.97
CA ASP A 234 4.14 -13.76 -3.93
C ASP A 234 3.93 -14.80 -2.81
N LEU A 235 2.68 -15.21 -2.55
CA LEU A 235 2.35 -16.27 -1.59
C LEU A 235 2.54 -17.67 -2.13
N ASP A 236 2.26 -17.92 -3.41
CA ASP A 236 2.56 -19.19 -4.09
C ASP A 236 4.05 -19.50 -4.01
N GLU A 237 4.90 -18.49 -4.27
CA GLU A 237 6.36 -18.63 -4.20
C GLU A 237 6.85 -18.89 -2.76
N ALA A 238 6.15 -18.38 -1.74
CA ALA A 238 6.59 -18.41 -0.35
C ALA A 238 5.86 -19.47 0.51
N VAL A 239 4.89 -20.22 -0.01
CA VAL A 239 3.97 -21.05 0.78
C VAL A 239 4.69 -22.07 1.67
N ASP A 240 5.72 -22.75 1.14
CA ASP A 240 6.45 -23.77 1.89
C ASP A 240 7.32 -23.15 2.99
N GLU A 241 7.97 -22.01 2.72
CA GLU A 241 8.75 -21.28 3.71
C GLU A 241 7.85 -20.67 4.80
N LEU A 242 6.68 -20.16 4.43
CA LEU A 242 5.67 -19.65 5.37
C LEU A 242 5.17 -20.75 6.30
N ARG A 243 4.90 -21.94 5.78
CA ARG A 243 4.50 -23.11 6.57
C ARG A 243 5.59 -23.51 7.56
N ALA A 244 6.86 -23.49 7.14
CA ALA A 244 8.00 -23.81 8.01
C ALA A 244 8.29 -22.72 9.06
N HIS A 245 8.05 -21.45 8.70
CA HIS A 245 8.41 -20.29 9.49
C HIS A 245 7.26 -19.26 9.56
N PRO A 246 6.19 -19.52 10.34
CA PRO A 246 5.02 -18.64 10.39
C PRO A 246 5.32 -17.28 11.05
N GLY A 247 4.59 -16.25 10.62
CA GLY A 247 4.91 -14.85 10.92
C GLY A 247 4.57 -14.32 12.31
N GLY A 248 3.78 -15.04 13.09
CA GLY A 248 3.30 -14.59 14.41
C GLY A 248 2.55 -13.26 14.34
N MET A 249 2.78 -12.33 15.27
CA MET A 249 2.08 -11.04 15.25
C MET A 249 2.68 -10.03 14.24
N TRP A 250 4.02 -9.93 14.18
CA TRP A 250 4.70 -8.82 13.48
C TRP A 250 5.57 -9.24 12.30
N GLY A 251 5.61 -10.53 11.93
CA GLY A 251 6.51 -11.04 10.90
C GLY A 251 7.98 -10.98 11.33
N ARG A 252 8.23 -11.18 12.63
CA ARG A 252 9.58 -11.13 13.24
C ARG A 252 10.08 -12.49 13.72
N THR A 253 9.30 -13.54 13.49
CA THR A 253 9.74 -14.91 13.76
C THR A 253 11.00 -15.21 12.94
N PRO A 254 12.03 -15.86 13.52
CA PRO A 254 13.19 -16.29 12.76
C PRO A 254 12.80 -17.12 11.54
N GLY A 255 13.35 -16.77 10.38
CA GLY A 255 13.07 -17.47 9.11
C GLY A 255 11.80 -17.00 8.38
N TYR A 256 11.01 -16.07 8.93
CA TYR A 256 9.83 -15.56 8.24
C TYR A 256 10.21 -14.94 6.88
N PRO A 257 9.63 -15.40 5.75
CA PRO A 257 10.17 -15.09 4.42
C PRO A 257 9.72 -13.74 3.87
N LEU A 258 8.63 -13.18 4.37
CA LEU A 258 8.03 -11.96 3.82
C LEU A 258 8.58 -10.69 4.48
N ARG A 259 8.95 -9.71 3.64
CA ARG A 259 9.32 -8.37 4.12
C ARG A 259 8.07 -7.59 4.56
N TRP A 260 8.26 -6.66 5.50
CA TRP A 260 7.19 -5.84 6.08
C TRP A 260 6.20 -5.21 5.10
N GLY A 261 6.69 -4.70 3.96
CA GLY A 261 5.84 -4.02 2.97
C GLY A 261 5.44 -4.88 1.78
N GLN A 262 5.81 -6.16 1.78
CA GLN A 262 5.82 -7.00 0.58
C GLN A 262 4.43 -7.15 -0.03
N LEU A 263 3.42 -7.46 0.78
CA LEU A 263 2.05 -7.69 0.33
C LEU A 263 1.25 -6.39 0.10
N MET A 264 1.78 -5.25 0.53
CA MET A 264 1.11 -3.95 0.46
C MET A 264 1.92 -2.94 -0.35
N ALA A 265 2.82 -2.17 0.27
CA ALA A 265 3.47 -1.03 -0.38
C ALA A 265 4.35 -1.44 -1.57
N ASP A 266 5.03 -2.59 -1.49
CA ASP A 266 5.94 -3.09 -2.52
C ASP A 266 5.19 -3.50 -3.81
N ILE A 267 3.89 -3.81 -3.71
CA ILE A 267 3.00 -4.16 -4.85
C ILE A 267 2.11 -2.96 -5.22
N GLY A 268 1.39 -2.43 -4.24
CA GLY A 268 0.36 -1.41 -4.40
C GLY A 268 0.91 -0.10 -4.93
N GLN A 269 2.03 0.42 -4.43
CA GLN A 269 2.55 1.71 -4.92
C GLN A 269 3.07 1.64 -6.37
N PRO A 270 3.76 0.58 -6.79
CA PRO A 270 4.03 0.40 -8.21
C PRO A 270 2.79 0.26 -9.09
N LEU A 271 1.75 -0.45 -8.65
CA LEU A 271 0.49 -0.48 -9.39
C LEU A 271 -0.18 0.90 -9.41
N GLN A 272 -0.01 1.68 -8.36
CA GLN A 272 -0.48 3.06 -8.37
C GLN A 272 0.24 3.92 -9.42
N LEU A 273 1.51 3.65 -9.75
CA LEU A 273 2.18 4.26 -10.90
C LEU A 273 1.45 3.94 -12.21
N LYS A 274 1.17 2.64 -12.41
CA LYS A 274 0.54 2.11 -13.63
C LYS A 274 -0.84 2.73 -13.84
N TYR A 275 -1.63 2.82 -12.79
CA TYR A 275 -3.03 3.27 -12.85
C TYR A 275 -3.26 4.67 -12.29
N HIS A 276 -2.22 5.52 -12.18
CA HIS A 276 -2.30 6.82 -11.49
C HIS A 276 -3.43 7.74 -12.00
N GLY A 277 -3.76 7.66 -13.30
CA GLY A 277 -4.86 8.42 -13.91
C GLY A 277 -6.27 7.96 -13.51
N ARG A 278 -6.39 6.97 -12.61
CA ARG A 278 -7.64 6.39 -12.12
C ARG A 278 -7.88 6.68 -10.64
N PHE A 279 -7.05 7.52 -10.01
CA PHE A 279 -7.17 7.83 -8.59
C PHE A 279 -7.50 9.28 -8.34
N LEU A 280 -8.35 9.49 -7.35
CA LEU A 280 -8.60 10.78 -6.75
C LEU A 280 -7.84 10.89 -5.42
N GLN A 281 -7.47 12.11 -5.04
CA GLN A 281 -6.83 12.39 -3.77
C GLN A 281 -7.72 13.29 -2.91
N ASP A 282 -7.96 12.89 -1.67
CA ASP A 282 -8.78 13.63 -0.72
C ASP A 282 -8.14 13.65 0.68
N GLY A 283 -7.69 14.82 1.09
CA GLY A 283 -7.05 15.01 2.40
C GLY A 283 -7.99 14.77 3.60
N ARG A 284 -9.31 14.74 3.41
CA ARG A 284 -10.28 14.44 4.48
C ARG A 284 -10.11 13.03 5.04
N MET A 285 -9.64 12.10 4.21
CA MET A 285 -9.41 10.70 4.59
C MET A 285 -8.13 10.46 5.40
N GLN A 286 -7.29 11.48 5.58
CA GLN A 286 -6.01 11.30 6.26
C GLN A 286 -6.22 10.90 7.73
N PRO A 287 -5.76 9.72 8.17
CA PRO A 287 -5.91 9.31 9.56
C PRO A 287 -4.92 10.04 10.47
N GLY A 288 -5.17 9.95 11.78
CA GLY A 288 -4.23 10.37 12.81
C GLY A 288 -2.96 9.52 12.81
N PHE A 289 -1.80 10.18 12.75
CA PHE A 289 -0.47 9.54 12.82
C PHE A 289 0.25 9.79 14.15
N VAL A 290 -0.46 10.29 15.16
CA VAL A 290 0.05 10.54 16.51
C VAL A 290 -0.57 9.51 17.45
N ASP A 291 0.27 8.88 18.29
CA ASP A 291 -0.12 7.95 19.37
C ASP A 291 -1.22 6.93 18.98
N TYR A 292 -0.97 6.21 17.88
CA TYR A 292 -1.95 5.30 17.25
C TYR A 292 -1.61 3.82 17.41
N ARG A 293 -0.50 3.48 18.07
CA ARG A 293 -0.03 2.08 18.21
C ARG A 293 -0.68 1.40 19.39
#